data_AF-A0A812G1P8-F1
#
_entry.id   AF-A0A812G1P8-F1
#
_cell.length_a   1.000
_cell.length_b   1.000
_cell.length_c   1.000
_cell.angle_alpha   90.00
_cell.angle_beta   90.00
_cell.angle_gamma   90.00
#
_symmetry.space_group_name_H-M   'P 1'
#
loop_
_entity.id
_entity.type
_entity.pdbx_description
1 polymer ?
#
loop_
_entity_poly.entity_id
_entity_poly.type
_entity_poly.pdbx_seq_one_letter_code
_entity_poly.pdbx_strand_id
1 'polypeptide(L)'
;MNLEEICKNYLLQVSSYEHMESAASFQEFPFTLTSHQFLAFANKDLESNGEHGLVNALTNAKRAIDCQVDAILNTFGIKKKRSFPAKMEQFAELGMIAPRILNRIIRLRNYLEHEYVLPDQEG
;
A
#
# COMPACT_ATOMS: atom_id res chain seq x y z
N MET A 1 -7.36 12.29 -17.58
CA MET A 1 -6.16 12.98 -17.05
C MET A 1 -5.26 11.89 -16.50
N ASN A 2 -4.10 11.66 -17.12
CA ASN A 2 -3.19 10.60 -16.66
C ASN A 2 -2.25 11.14 -15.57
N LEU A 3 -1.56 10.24 -14.86
CA LEU A 3 -0.64 10.61 -13.78
C LEU A 3 0.45 11.61 -14.21
N GLU A 4 0.99 11.49 -15.43
CA GLU A 4 2.01 12.42 -15.95
C GLU A 4 1.46 13.85 -16.07
N GLU A 5 0.21 13.98 -16.51
CA GLU A 5 -0.47 15.27 -16.65
C GLU A 5 -0.73 15.91 -15.29
N ILE A 6 -1.09 15.10 -14.27
CA ILE A 6 -1.26 15.54 -12.88
C ILE A 6 0.09 15.97 -12.29
N CYS A 7 1.13 15.17 -12.42
CA CYS A 7 2.46 15.50 -11.87
C CYS A 7 3.04 16.77 -12.52
N LYS A 8 2.85 16.97 -13.83
CA LYS A 8 3.25 18.20 -14.53
C LYS A 8 2.46 19.42 -14.06
N ASN A 9 1.16 19.28 -13.86
CA ASN A 9 0.29 20.39 -13.42
C ASN A 9 0.55 20.83 -11.98
N TYR A 10 1.10 19.95 -11.13
CA TYR A 10 1.39 20.23 -9.71
C TYR A 10 2.89 20.37 -9.37
N LEU A 11 3.79 20.46 -10.37
CA LEU A 11 5.25 20.57 -10.17
C LEU A 11 5.84 19.48 -9.23
N LEU A 12 5.25 18.29 -9.23
CA LEU A 12 5.69 17.18 -8.39
C LEU A 12 6.87 16.49 -9.08
N GLN A 13 8.10 16.73 -8.62
CA GLN A 13 9.24 15.90 -9.00
C GLN A 13 9.10 14.55 -8.29
N VAL A 14 8.76 13.52 -9.07
CA VAL A 14 8.77 12.13 -8.60
C VAL A 14 10.22 11.62 -8.63
N SER A 15 11.09 12.15 -7.77
CA SER A 15 12.40 11.58 -7.54
C SER A 15 12.26 10.43 -6.55
N SER A 16 12.39 9.19 -7.04
CA SER A 16 12.65 7.97 -6.26
C SER A 16 11.83 7.80 -4.98
N TYR A 17 10.79 6.97 -5.04
CA TYR A 17 10.00 6.22 -4.01
C TYR A 17 9.96 6.62 -2.52
N GLU A 18 10.84 7.45 -1.98
CA GLU A 18 10.84 7.89 -0.61
C GLU A 18 10.77 9.41 -0.45
N HIS A 19 11.21 10.25 -1.39
CA HIS A 19 11.30 11.70 -1.13
C HIS A 19 10.77 12.54 -2.30
N MET A 20 9.57 13.10 -2.11
CA MET A 20 9.00 14.13 -2.96
C MET A 20 9.46 15.49 -2.42
N GLU A 21 10.66 15.94 -2.80
CA GLU A 21 11.12 17.29 -2.49
C GLU A 21 10.66 18.27 -3.57
N SER A 22 9.61 19.04 -3.27
CA SER A 22 9.41 20.36 -3.88
C SER A 22 8.94 21.36 -2.83
N ALA A 23 9.45 22.58 -2.93
CA ALA A 23 9.50 23.60 -1.89
C ALA A 23 8.15 24.30 -1.57
N ALA A 24 7.00 23.64 -1.81
CA ALA A 24 5.69 24.19 -1.50
C ALA A 24 4.87 23.14 -0.71
N SER A 25 4.85 23.31 0.62
CA SER A 25 4.08 22.54 1.61
C SER A 25 4.21 21.02 1.51
N PHE A 26 5.12 20.44 2.31
CA PHE A 26 5.00 19.05 2.70
C PHE A 26 3.61 18.85 3.30
N GLN A 27 2.76 18.06 2.64
CA GLN A 27 1.62 17.48 3.32
C GLN A 27 2.21 16.41 4.24
N GLU A 28 2.14 16.62 5.56
CA GLU A 28 2.49 15.58 6.53
C GLU A 28 1.78 14.29 6.15
N PHE A 29 2.47 13.16 6.31
CA PHE A 29 1.88 11.86 6.02
C PHE A 29 0.55 11.74 6.80
N PRO A 30 -0.57 11.37 6.15
CA PRO A 30 -1.89 11.60 6.72
C PRO A 30 -2.24 10.70 7.92
N PHE A 31 -1.33 9.80 8.32
CA PHE A 31 -1.55 8.79 9.35
C PHE A 31 -0.37 8.73 10.32
N THR A 32 -0.64 8.32 11.56
CA THR A 32 0.40 8.14 12.60
C THR A 32 1.36 6.99 12.30
N LEU A 33 0.86 5.92 11.66
CA LEU A 33 1.68 4.80 11.20
C LEU A 33 1.82 4.85 9.69
N THR A 34 3.06 4.71 9.21
CA THR A 34 3.39 4.73 7.79
C THR A 34 3.31 3.34 7.16
N SER A 35 3.19 3.31 5.83
CA SER A 35 3.31 2.08 5.04
C SER A 35 4.65 1.38 5.28
N HIS A 36 5.73 2.15 5.41
CA HIS A 36 7.07 1.64 5.70
C HIS A 36 7.14 0.98 7.09
N GLN A 37 6.50 1.56 8.11
CA GLN A 37 6.44 0.95 9.44
C GLN A 37 5.68 -0.38 9.43
N PHE A 38 4.55 -0.46 8.73
CA PHE A 38 3.85 -1.74 8.57
C PHE A 38 4.68 -2.78 7.81
N LEU A 39 5.45 -2.36 6.79
CA LEU A 39 6.36 -3.26 6.09
C LEU A 39 7.48 -3.75 7.01
N ALA A 40 8.04 -2.88 7.84
CA ALA A 40 9.04 -3.25 8.84
C ALA A 40 8.49 -4.25 9.88
N PHE A 41 7.24 -4.07 10.31
CA PHE A 41 6.57 -5.05 11.17
C PHE A 41 6.42 -6.40 10.47
N ALA A 42 6.00 -6.40 9.20
CA ALA A 42 5.87 -7.64 8.43
C ALA A 42 7.19 -8.41 8.33
N ASN A 43 8.30 -7.71 8.08
CA ASN A 43 9.63 -8.33 8.03
C ASN A 43 10.02 -8.93 9.39
N LYS A 44 9.81 -8.18 10.47
CA LYS A 44 10.08 -8.66 11.83
C LYS A 44 9.23 -9.88 12.20
N ASP A 45 7.98 -9.92 11.76
CA ASP A 45 7.09 -11.06 11.98
C ASP A 45 7.58 -12.31 11.21
N LEU A 46 8.09 -12.15 9.97
CA LEU A 46 8.71 -13.25 9.22
C LEU A 46 9.95 -13.79 9.92
N GLU A 47 10.80 -12.92 10.48
CA GLU A 47 12.02 -13.30 11.20
C GLU A 47 11.74 -14.15 12.45
N SER A 48 10.55 -14.00 13.06
CA SER A 48 10.17 -14.72 14.28
C SER A 48 9.94 -16.23 14.08
N ASN A 49 9.90 -16.72 12.83
CA ASN A 49 9.88 -18.13 12.43
C ASN A 49 8.86 -19.01 13.19
N GLY A 50 7.57 -18.67 13.07
CA GLY A 50 6.47 -19.49 13.59
C GLY A 50 5.13 -19.11 12.97
N GLU A 51 4.11 -19.95 13.17
CA GLU A 51 2.77 -19.78 12.60
C GLU A 51 2.18 -18.39 12.88
N HIS A 52 2.30 -17.92 14.12
CA HIS A 52 1.86 -16.58 14.53
C HIS A 52 2.61 -15.47 13.79
N GLY A 53 3.92 -15.65 13.55
CA GLY A 53 4.72 -14.73 12.74
C GLY A 53 4.24 -14.67 11.29
N LEU A 54 3.93 -15.81 10.69
CA LEU A 54 3.43 -15.88 9.30
C LEU A 54 2.07 -15.19 9.13
N VAL A 55 1.15 -15.41 10.08
CA VAL A 55 -0.16 -14.73 10.12
C VAL A 55 -0.01 -13.22 10.24
N ASN A 56 0.87 -12.76 11.15
CA ASN A 56 1.07 -11.33 11.37
C ASN A 56 1.82 -10.67 10.22
N ALA A 57 2.82 -11.35 9.65
CA ALA A 57 3.56 -10.89 8.50
C ALA A 57 2.62 -10.58 7.33
N LEU A 58 1.73 -11.52 6.99
CA LEU A 58 0.77 -11.33 5.91
C LEU A 58 -0.21 -10.19 6.20
N THR A 59 -0.68 -10.09 7.44
CA THR A 59 -1.56 -9.00 7.89
C THR A 59 -0.89 -7.63 7.77
N ASN A 60 0.35 -7.51 8.24
CA ASN A 60 1.11 -6.27 8.22
C ASN A 60 1.55 -5.89 6.79
N ALA A 61 1.87 -6.86 5.93
CA ALA A 61 2.12 -6.62 4.51
C ALA A 61 0.88 -6.04 3.81
N LYS A 62 -0.31 -6.57 4.08
CA LYS A 62 -1.57 -6.01 3.53
C LYS A 62 -1.82 -4.59 4.03
N ARG A 63 -1.58 -4.31 5.32
CA ARG A 63 -1.72 -2.98 5.92
C ARG A 63 -0.75 -1.96 5.31
N ALA A 64 0.49 -2.35 5.03
CA ALA A 64 1.46 -1.51 4.33
C ALA A 64 0.91 -1.05 2.97
N ILE A 65 0.34 -1.99 2.21
CA ILE A 65 -0.29 -1.70 0.92
C ILE A 65 -1.50 -0.78 1.07
N ASP A 66 -2.42 -1.08 2.00
CA ASP A 66 -3.59 -0.24 2.23
C ASP A 66 -3.22 1.18 2.64
N CYS A 67 -2.26 1.32 3.54
CA CYS A 67 -1.77 2.59 4.03
C CYS A 67 -1.19 3.44 2.89
N GLN A 68 -0.36 2.83 2.03
CA GLN A 68 0.20 3.52 0.87
C GLN A 68 -0.87 3.96 -0.13
N VAL A 69 -1.83 3.08 -0.41
CA VAL A 69 -2.94 3.36 -1.33
C VAL A 69 -3.79 4.51 -0.80
N ASP A 70 -4.15 4.47 0.48
CA ASP A 70 -4.95 5.50 1.12
C ASP A 70 -4.19 6.85 1.20
N ALA A 71 -2.88 6.82 1.42
CA ALA A 71 -2.04 8.01 1.45
C ALA A 71 -1.99 8.69 0.07
N ILE A 72 -1.80 7.92 -1.00
CA ILE A 72 -1.76 8.46 -2.36
C ILE A 72 -3.12 9.08 -2.75
N LEU A 73 -4.24 8.40 -2.44
CA LEU A 73 -5.57 8.97 -2.69
C LEU A 73 -5.78 10.27 -1.89
N ASN A 74 -5.29 10.34 -0.65
CA ASN A 74 -5.35 11.54 0.16
C ASN A 74 -4.53 12.69 -0.43
N THR A 75 -3.31 12.43 -0.91
CA THR A 75 -2.45 13.43 -1.57
C THR A 75 -3.12 14.03 -2.81
N PHE A 76 -3.88 13.24 -3.57
CA PHE A 76 -4.63 13.74 -4.73
C PHE A 76 -6.02 14.32 -4.36
N GLY A 77 -6.38 14.41 -3.08
CA GLY A 77 -7.69 14.90 -2.64
C GLY A 77 -8.86 13.99 -3.00
N ILE A 78 -8.60 12.71 -3.29
CA ILE A 78 -9.60 11.74 -3.72
C ILE A 78 -10.19 11.04 -2.50
N LYS A 79 -11.52 11.08 -2.38
CA LYS A 79 -12.23 10.34 -1.34
C LYS A 79 -12.05 8.82 -1.56
N LYS A 80 -11.42 8.15 -0.60
CA LYS A 80 -11.20 6.70 -0.67
C LYS A 80 -12.51 5.92 -0.66
N LYS A 81 -12.63 4.92 -1.55
CA LYS A 81 -13.68 3.89 -1.48
C LYS A 81 -13.35 2.89 -0.35
N ARG A 82 -14.38 2.17 0.14
CA ARG A 82 -14.24 1.28 1.31
C ARG A 82 -13.46 0.00 1.00
N SER A 83 -13.77 -0.66 -0.12
CA SER A 83 -13.15 -1.95 -0.46
C SER A 83 -11.84 -1.75 -1.23
N PHE A 84 -10.90 -2.67 -1.03
CA PHE A 84 -9.63 -2.62 -1.76
C PHE A 84 -9.80 -2.70 -3.28
N PRO A 85 -10.64 -3.59 -3.85
CA PRO A 85 -10.86 -3.62 -5.30
C PRO A 85 -11.36 -2.27 -5.84
N ALA A 86 -12.28 -1.62 -5.12
CA ALA A 86 -12.80 -0.33 -5.53
C ALA A 86 -11.74 0.78 -5.43
N LYS A 87 -10.81 0.71 -4.47
CA LYS A 87 -9.63 1.59 -4.42
C LYS A 87 -8.68 1.36 -5.61
N MET A 88 -8.56 0.12 -6.09
CA MET A 88 -7.74 -0.19 -7.28
C MET A 88 -8.35 0.35 -8.58
N GLU A 89 -9.68 0.41 -8.68
CA GLU A 89 -10.35 1.14 -9.79
C GLU A 89 -9.96 2.61 -9.78
N GLN A 90 -9.93 3.26 -8.60
CA GLN A 90 -9.51 4.66 -8.47
C GLN A 90 -8.04 4.84 -8.91
N PHE A 91 -7.17 3.88 -8.62
CA PHE A 91 -5.79 3.88 -9.10
C PHE A 91 -5.70 3.72 -10.63
N ALA A 92 -6.50 2.82 -11.20
CA ALA A 92 -6.56 2.62 -12.65
C ALA A 92 -7.06 3.89 -13.37
N GLU A 93 -8.06 4.58 -12.79
CA GLU A 93 -8.57 5.87 -13.28
C GLU A 93 -7.48 6.97 -13.25
N LEU A 94 -6.55 6.91 -12.29
CA LEU A 94 -5.35 7.77 -12.24
C LEU A 94 -4.26 7.37 -13.25
N GLY A 95 -4.43 6.28 -13.99
CA GLY A 95 -3.42 5.72 -14.87
C GLY A 95 -2.32 4.94 -14.14
N MET A 96 -2.52 4.60 -12.86
CA MET A 96 -1.61 3.74 -12.12
C MET A 96 -1.97 2.27 -12.28
N ILE A 97 -0.98 1.46 -12.65
CA ILE A 97 -1.13 0.01 -12.77
C ILE A 97 -0.69 -0.63 -11.46
N ALA A 98 -1.56 -1.44 -10.85
CA ALA A 98 -1.22 -2.20 -9.65
C ALA A 98 -0.18 -3.30 -9.97
N PRO A 99 0.96 -3.35 -9.26
CA PRO A 99 1.92 -4.44 -9.38
C PRO A 99 1.28 -5.81 -9.07
N ARG A 100 1.69 -6.86 -9.79
CA ARG A 100 1.18 -8.24 -9.59
C ARG A 100 1.32 -8.73 -8.15
N ILE A 101 2.36 -8.27 -7.44
CA ILE A 101 2.61 -8.62 -6.05
C ILE A 101 1.50 -8.17 -5.10
N LEU A 102 0.83 -7.03 -5.38
CA LEU A 102 -0.30 -6.56 -4.57
C LEU A 102 -1.44 -7.57 -4.63
N ASN A 103 -1.79 -8.03 -5.83
CA ASN A 103 -2.82 -9.03 -6.05
C ASN A 103 -2.49 -10.36 -5.37
N ARG A 104 -1.22 -10.76 -5.33
CA ARG A 104 -0.79 -11.95 -4.58
C ARG A 104 -1.07 -11.79 -3.09
N ILE A 105 -0.60 -10.72 -2.48
CA ILE A 105 -0.76 -10.47 -1.03
C ILE A 105 -2.24 -10.43 -0.64
N ILE A 106 -3.09 -9.81 -1.46
CA ILE A 106 -4.54 -9.74 -1.19
C ILE A 106 -5.18 -11.13 -1.24
N ARG A 107 -4.82 -11.96 -2.24
CA ARG A 107 -5.35 -13.33 -2.35
C ARG A 107 -4.94 -14.17 -1.16
N LEU A 108 -3.67 -14.14 -0.78
CA LEU A 108 -3.18 -14.87 0.40
C LEU A 108 -3.90 -14.42 1.67
N ARG A 109 -4.06 -13.11 1.86
CA ARG A 109 -4.79 -12.55 3.01
C ARG A 109 -6.25 -13.00 3.02
N ASN A 110 -6.95 -12.96 1.89
CA ASN A 110 -8.33 -13.44 1.80
C ASN A 110 -8.43 -14.94 2.13
N TYR A 111 -7.47 -15.75 1.67
CA TYR A 111 -7.45 -17.18 1.94
C TYR A 111 -7.24 -17.46 3.43
N LEU A 112 -6.29 -16.75 4.07
CA LEU A 112 -6.10 -16.80 5.52
C LEU A 112 -7.38 -16.40 6.29
N GLU A 113 -8.08 -15.33 5.89
CA GLU A 113 -9.24 -14.82 6.63
C GLU A 113 -10.54 -15.60 6.41
N HIS A 114 -10.69 -16.29 5.28
CA HIS A 114 -11.95 -16.96 4.93
C HIS A 114 -11.86 -18.48 4.96
N GLU A 115 -10.70 -19.04 4.61
CA GLU A 115 -10.45 -20.48 4.63
C GLU A 115 -9.66 -20.90 5.88
N TYR A 116 -9.19 -19.95 6.70
CA TYR A 116 -8.44 -20.18 7.93
C TYR A 116 -7.17 -21.03 7.73
N VAL A 117 -6.57 -20.93 6.54
CA VAL A 117 -5.36 -21.67 6.20
C VAL A 117 -4.13 -20.83 6.53
N LEU A 118 -3.18 -21.46 7.20
CA LEU A 118 -1.90 -20.84 7.52
C LEU A 118 -1.11 -20.56 6.23
N PRO A 119 -0.60 -19.33 6.01
CA PRO A 119 0.32 -19.06 4.92
C PRO A 119 1.66 -19.75 5.17
N ASP A 120 2.25 -20.33 4.12
CA ASP A 120 3.61 -20.86 4.17
C ASP A 120 4.65 -19.76 3.87
N GLN A 121 5.94 -20.09 3.97
CA GLN A 121 7.01 -19.12 3.69
C GLN A 121 7.16 -18.78 2.21
N GLU A 122 6.64 -19.61 1.29
CA GLU A 122 6.77 -19.39 -0.15
C GLU A 122 5.64 -18.55 -0.74
N GLY A 123 4.50 -18.48 -0.05
CA GLY A 123 3.32 -17.69 -0.39
C GLY A 123 2.34 -18.42 -1.30
#